data_AF-A0A453IKP2-F1
#
_entry.id   AF-A0A453IKP2-F1
#
_cell.length_a   1.000
_cell.length_b   1.000
_cell.length_c   1.000
_cell.angle_alpha   90.00
_cell.angle_beta   90.00
_cell.angle_gamma   90.00
#
_symmetry.space_group_name_H-M   'P 1'
#
loop_
_entity.id
_entity.type
_entity.pdbx_description
1 polymer ?
#
loop_
_entity_poly.entity_id
_entity_poly.type
_entity_poly.pdbx_seq_one_letter_code
_entity_poly.pdbx_strand_id
1 'polypeptide(L)' 'MIQAVMVISTLGKPRLLKFYDFQDPEKHQELVRGVFQLLSARPEGVSNFVEADAIFGPVVNLLQLS' A
#
# COMPACT_ATOMS: atom_id res chain seq x y z
N MET A 1 -0.57 -10.26 11.34
CA MET A 1 -1.91 -10.49 10.77
C MET A 1 -2.06 -9.55 9.57
N ILE A 2 -2.80 -9.93 8.51
CA ILE A 2 -2.93 -9.06 7.33
C ILE A 2 -3.88 -7.90 7.68
N GLN A 3 -3.40 -6.65 7.55
CA GLN A 3 -4.20 -5.46 7.86
C GLN A 3 -5.01 -4.97 6.66
N ALA A 4 -4.44 -5.06 5.46
CA ALA A 4 -5.07 -4.60 4.23
C ALA A 4 -4.59 -5.38 3.01
N VAL A 5 -5.47 -5.49 2.01
CA VAL A 5 -5.16 -5.96 0.66
C VAL A 5 -5.62 -4.90 -0.32
N MET A 6 -4.71 -4.48 -1.18
CA MET A 6 -4.96 -3.45 -2.18
C MET A 6 -4.39 -3.88 -3.53
N VAL A 7 -5.14 -3.63 -4.60
CA VAL A 7 -4.69 -3.83 -5.98
C VAL A 7 -4.79 -2.49 -6.68
N ILE A 8 -3.67 -1.92 -7.06
CA ILE A 8 -3.57 -0.61 -7.68
C ILE A 8 -2.95 -0.79 -9.07
N SER A 9 -3.55 -0.20 -10.09
CA SER A 9 -2.91 -0.18 -11.42
C SER A 9 -1.68 0.73 -11.42
N THR A 10 -0.79 0.53 -12.39
CA THR A 10 0.35 1.43 -12.64
C THR A 10 -0.08 2.87 -12.97
N LEU A 11 -1.35 3.09 -13.31
CA LEU A 11 -1.95 4.41 -13.55
C LEU A 11 -2.55 5.03 -12.27
N GLY A 12 -2.39 4.39 -11.11
CA GLY A 12 -2.86 4.90 -9.81
C GLY A 12 -4.35 4.68 -9.53
N LYS A 13 -5.06 3.92 -10.37
CA LYS A 13 -6.46 3.55 -10.10
C LYS A 13 -6.52 2.29 -9.24
N PRO A 14 -7.00 2.36 -7.98
CA PRO A 14 -7.25 1.18 -7.17
C PRO A 14 -8.40 0.36 -7.79
N ARG A 15 -8.13 -0.92 -8.06
CA ARG A 15 -9.13 -1.91 -8.52
C ARG A 15 -9.72 -2.71 -7.37
N LEU A 16 -8.96 -2.88 -6.29
CA LEU A 16 -9.41 -3.54 -5.08
C LEU A 16 -8.84 -2.83 -3.87
N LEU A 17 -9.69 -2.61 -2.87
CA LEU A 17 -9.32 -2.05 -1.59
C LEU A 17 -10.08 -2.81 -0.51
N LYS A 18 -9.36 -3.54 0.35
CA LYS A 18 -9.96 -4.31 1.42
C LYS A 18 -9.13 -4.18 2.68
N PHE A 19 -9.66 -3.49 3.67
CA PHE A 19 -9.10 -3.41 5.00
C PHE A 19 -9.79 -4.43 5.90
N TYR A 20 -9.01 -5.12 6.73
CA TYR A 20 -9.53 -6.08 7.70
C TYR A 20 -9.85 -5.40 9.04
N ASP A 21 -9.20 -4.27 9.32
CA ASP A 21 -9.50 -3.38 10.43
C ASP A 21 -10.32 -2.18 9.97
N PHE A 22 -11.14 -1.63 10.87
CA PHE A 22 -11.88 -0.39 10.59
C PHE A 22 -10.91 0.78 10.48
N GLN A 23 -10.99 1.49 9.37
CA GLN A 23 -10.20 2.67 9.06
C GLN A 23 -11.14 3.72 8.45
N ASP A 24 -10.90 4.99 8.77
CA ASP A 24 -11.74 6.07 8.28
C ASP A 24 -11.61 6.23 6.76
N PRO A 25 -12.68 6.65 6.06
CA PRO A 25 -12.66 6.83 4.60
C PRO A 25 -11.58 7.81 4.11
N GLU A 26 -11.27 8.84 4.89
CA GLU A 26 -10.18 9.79 4.60
C GLU A 26 -8.81 9.11 4.68
N LYS A 27 -8.58 8.33 5.75
CA LYS A 27 -7.35 7.53 5.88
C LYS A 27 -7.20 6.53 4.75
N HIS A 28 -8.28 5.88 4.30
CA HIS A 28 -8.20 4.97 3.15
C HIS A 28 -7.61 5.65 1.90
N GLN A 29 -8.03 6.88 1.60
CA GLN A 29 -7.51 7.62 0.45
C GLN A 29 -6.05 8.03 0.62
N GLU A 30 -5.68 8.49 1.82
CA GLU A 30 -4.30 8.85 2.13
C GLU A 30 -3.35 7.65 2.02
N LEU A 31 -3.75 6.49 2.55
CA LEU A 31 -3.00 5.24 2.50
C LEU A 31 -2.78 4.79 1.05
N VAL A 32 -3.84 4.78 0.23
CA VAL A 32 -3.74 4.42 -1.19
C VAL A 32 -2.75 5.32 -1.93
N ARG A 33 -2.84 6.65 -1.69
CA ARG A 33 -1.96 7.61 -2.33
C ARG A 33 -0.50 7.43 -1.89
N GLY A 34 -0.27 7.24 -0.59
CA GLY A 34 1.05 7.00 -0.04
C GLY A 34 1.68 5.72 -0.59
N VAL A 35 0.93 4.62 -0.62
CA VAL A 35 1.39 3.34 -1.18
C VAL A 35 1.70 3.48 -2.67
N PHE A 36 0.82 4.12 -3.45
CA PHE A 36 1.09 4.32 -4.88
C PHE A 36 2.36 5.15 -5.13
N GLN A 37 2.58 6.23 -4.38
CA GLN A 37 3.80 7.04 -4.50
C GLN A 37 5.06 6.26 -4.15
N LEU A 38 5.01 5.47 -3.06
CA LEU A 38 6.12 4.64 -2.60
C LEU A 38 6.51 3.56 -3.64
N LEU A 39 5.51 2.89 -4.22
CA LEU A 39 5.72 1.85 -5.23
C LEU A 39 6.14 2.45 -6.58
N SER A 40 5.56 3.58 -6.98
CA SER A 40 5.87 4.24 -8.26
C SER A 40 7.28 4.84 -8.31
N ALA A 41 7.86 5.20 -7.15
CA ALA A 41 9.22 5.75 -7.09
C ALA A 41 10.31 4.66 -7.03
N ARG A 42 9.94 3.38 -6.96
CA ARG A 42 10.91 2.30 -6.77
C ARG A 42 11.49 1.79 -8.09
N PRO A 43 12.81 1.55 -8.15
CA PRO A 43 13.46 0.91 -9.29
C PRO A 43 13.10 -0.57 -9.37
N GLU A 44 12.99 -1.10 -10.58
CA GLU A 44 12.78 -2.54 -10.82
C GLU A 44 14.00 -3.35 -10.33
N GLY A 45 13.76 -4.45 -9.61
CA GLY A 45 14.81 -5.38 -9.13
C GLY A 45 15.15 -5.31 -7.63
N VAL A 46 14.45 -4.48 -6.86
CA VAL A 46 14.52 -4.50 -5.38
C VAL A 46 13.50 -5.47 -4.80
N SER A 47 13.67 -5.84 -3.52
CA SER A 47 12.74 -6.70 -2.80
C SER A 47 11.29 -6.23 -2.94
N ASN A 48 10.37 -7.18 -3.14
CA ASN A 48 8.92 -6.97 -3.16
C ASN A 48 8.38 -6.53 -1.79
N PHE A 49 9.17 -6.68 -0.73
CA PHE A 49 8.82 -6.20 0.61
C PHE A 49 9.30 -4.76 0.81
N VAL A 50 8.39 -3.90 1.23
CA VAL A 50 8.67 -2.52 1.58
C VAL A 50 8.17 -2.24 2.99
N GLU A 51 9.07 -1.80 3.87
CA GLU A 51 8.68 -1.26 5.16
C GLU A 51 7.86 0.00 4.93
N ALA A 52 6.62 -0.03 5.37
CA ALA A 52 5.66 1.05 5.25
C ALA A 52 5.32 1.65 6.60
N ASP A 53 6.28 1.62 7.52
CA ASP A 53 6.13 2.16 8.87
C ASP A 53 5.73 3.63 8.88
N ALA A 54 6.15 4.39 7.85
CA ALA A 54 5.75 5.77 7.65
C ALA A 54 4.29 5.97 7.20
N ILE A 55 3.64 4.94 6.66
CA ILE A 55 2.28 5.01 6.09
C ILE A 55 1.26 4.33 7.01
N PHE A 56 1.58 3.14 7.52
CA PHE A 56 0.67 2.33 8.33
C PHE A 56 1.01 2.30 9.82
N GLY A 57 2.14 2.89 10.23
CA GLY A 57 2.68 2.76 11.58
C GLY A 57 3.62 1.55 11.71
N PRO A 58 4.30 1.41 12.85
CA PRO A 58 5.41 0.47 13.01
C PRO A 58 5.01 -0.99 12.73
N VAL A 59 5.92 -1.72 12.07
CA VAL A 59 5.84 -3.17 11.79
C VAL A 59 4.91 -3.55 10.63
N VAL A 60 4.77 -2.69 9.61
CA VAL A 60 3.95 -3.01 8.44
C VAL A 60 4.79 -3.18 7.18
N ASN A 61 4.82 -4.41 6.68
CA ASN A 61 5.47 -4.75 5.42
C ASN A 61 4.45 -4.79 4.28
N LEU A 62 4.68 -4.00 3.24
CA LEU A 62 3.94 -4.06 1.98
C LEU A 62 4.57 -5.09 1.07
N LEU A 63 3.76 -5.93 0.44
CA LEU A 63 4.19 -6.85 -0.60
C LEU A 63 3.69 -6.35 -1.96
N GLN A 64 4.61 -6.04 -2.87
CA GLN A 64 4.31 -5.75 -4.27
C GLN A 64 4.27 -7.05 -5.07
N LEU A 65 3.18 -7.27 -5.82
CA LEU A 65 3.08 -8.33 -6.82
C LEU A 65 3.05 -7.67 -8.21
N SER A 66 4.15 -7.81 -8.95
CA SER A 66 4.32 -7.32 -10.33
C SER A 66 3.73 -8.29 -11.35
#